data_AF-A0A957NK20-F1
#
_entry.id   AF-A0A957NK20-F1
#
_cell.length_a   1.000
_cell.length_b   1.000
_cell.length_c   1.000
_cell.angle_alpha   90.00
_cell.angle_beta   90.00
_cell.angle_gamma   90.00
#
_symmetry.space_group_name_H-M   'P 1'
#
loop_
_entity.id
_entity.type
_entity.pdbx_description
1 polymer ?
#
loop_
_entity_poly.entity_id
_entity_poly.type
_entity_poly.pdbx_seq_one_letter_code
_entity_poly.pdbx_strand_id
1 'polypeptide(L)' 'MAHDYQAELLSLAQRVAADYAAHPQVEAILLTGSVAQSTTDVNSDIDLILSYAELPTPEEMATLQAAARAS' A
#
# COMPACT_ATOMS: atom_id res chain seq x y z
N MET A 1 -11.91 3.33 24.78
CA MET A 1 -11.15 4.21 23.87
C MET A 1 -11.62 3.89 22.47
N ALA A 2 -11.97 4.87 21.66
CA ALA A 2 -12.20 4.62 20.24
C ALA A 2 -10.86 4.21 19.62
N HIS A 3 -10.85 3.11 18.87
CA HIS A 3 -9.67 2.71 18.09
C HIS A 3 -9.50 3.73 16.96
N ASP A 4 -8.29 4.25 16.77
CA ASP A 4 -8.01 5.20 15.69
C ASP A 4 -7.58 4.43 14.44
N TYR A 5 -8.54 3.73 13.81
CA TYR A 5 -8.31 2.95 12.60
C TYR A 5 -7.72 3.77 11.47
N GLN A 6 -8.03 5.08 11.42
CA GLN A 6 -7.52 5.97 10.39
C GLN A 6 -6.01 6.16 10.49
N ALA A 7 -5.51 6.52 11.68
CA ALA A 7 -4.09 6.73 11.89
C ALA A 7 -3.29 5.42 11.68
N GLU A 8 -3.84 4.30 12.13
CA GLU A 8 -3.21 2.99 12.00
C GLU A 8 -3.11 2.53 10.55
N LEU A 9 -4.22 2.57 9.81
CA LEU A 9 -4.25 2.14 8.41
C LEU A 9 -3.43 3.08 7.52
N LEU A 10 -3.40 4.38 7.79
CA LEU A 10 -2.55 5.31 7.06
C LEU A 10 -1.06 5.00 7.30
N SER A 11 -0.67 4.71 8.55
CA SER A 11 0.70 4.31 8.90
C SER A 11 1.09 2.98 8.24
N LEU A 12 0.19 2.00 8.23
CA LEU A 12 0.41 0.74 7.52
C LEU A 12 0.52 0.95 6.00
N ALA A 13 -0.34 1.77 5.41
CA ALA A 13 -0.31 2.08 3.98
C ALA A 13 1.03 2.72 3.57
N GLN A 14 1.59 3.60 4.39
CA GLN A 14 2.91 4.20 4.15
C GLN A 14 4.04 3.17 4.18
N ARG A 15 4.00 2.22 5.13
CA ARG A 15 5.01 1.15 5.22
C ARG A 15 4.94 0.22 4.02
N VAL A 16 3.74 -0.25 3.67
CA VAL A 16 3.52 -1.10 2.49
C VAL A 16 3.91 -0.38 1.20
N ALA A 17 3.56 0.91 1.06
CA ALA A 17 3.96 1.70 -0.10
C ALA A 17 5.49 1.84 -0.22
N ALA A 18 6.22 1.94 0.90
CA ALA A 18 7.68 2.02 0.87
C ALA A 18 8.33 0.75 0.30
N ASP A 19 7.77 -0.45 0.59
CA ASP A 19 8.29 -1.71 0.05
C ASP A 19 8.16 -1.77 -1.47
N TYR A 20 7.03 -1.30 -2.02
CA TYR A 20 6.85 -1.23 -3.47
C TYR A 20 7.66 -0.12 -4.11
N ALA A 21 7.81 1.03 -3.44
CA ALA A 21 8.60 2.15 -3.95
C ALA A 21 10.09 1.82 -4.13
N ALA A 22 10.58 0.74 -3.52
CA ALA A 22 11.93 0.24 -3.74
C ALA A 22 12.16 -0.34 -5.15
N HIS A 23 11.09 -0.66 -5.89
CA HIS A 23 11.22 -1.17 -7.26
C HIS A 23 11.54 -0.04 -8.25
N PRO A 24 12.61 -0.16 -9.07
CA PRO A 24 13.14 0.96 -9.87
C PRO A 24 12.19 1.47 -10.96
N GLN A 25 11.20 0.66 -11.37
CA GLN A 25 10.21 1.03 -12.38
C GLN A 25 8.95 1.70 -11.81
N VAL A 26 8.79 1.83 -10.49
CA VAL A 26 7.63 2.50 -9.90
C VAL A 26 7.74 4.00 -10.14
N GLU A 27 6.74 4.58 -10.80
CA GLU A 27 6.65 6.02 -11.06
C GLU A 27 5.79 6.73 -10.02
N ALA A 28 4.73 6.05 -9.54
CA ALA A 28 3.81 6.61 -8.58
C ALA A 28 3.09 5.51 -7.80
N ILE A 29 2.75 5.83 -6.55
CA ILE A 29 1.86 5.03 -5.70
C ILE A 29 0.76 5.95 -5.21
N LEU A 30 -0.49 5.58 -5.46
CA LEU A 30 -1.66 6.33 -5.01
C LEU A 30 -2.39 5.56 -3.92
N LEU A 31 -2.62 6.20 -2.79
CA LEU A 31 -3.58 5.76 -1.79
C LEU A 31 -4.98 6.16 -2.24
N THR A 32 -5.90 5.20 -2.27
CA THR A 32 -7.31 5.42 -2.60
C THR A 32 -8.22 4.78 -1.55
N GLY A 33 -9.52 4.69 -1.82
CA GLY A 33 -10.47 4.03 -0.93
C GLY A 33 -10.78 4.81 0.35
N SER A 34 -11.20 4.08 1.38
CA SER A 34 -11.69 4.65 2.66
C SER A 34 -10.60 5.36 3.45
N VAL A 35 -9.36 4.85 3.42
CA VAL A 35 -8.20 5.46 4.09
C VAL A 35 -7.89 6.82 3.47
N ALA A 36 -7.93 6.94 2.14
CA ALA A 36 -7.75 8.23 1.46
C ALA A 36 -8.86 9.25 1.78
N GLN A 37 -10.08 8.77 2.03
CA GLN A 37 -11.25 9.60 2.31
C GLN A 37 -11.45 9.93 3.80
N SER A 38 -10.62 9.38 4.69
CA SER A 38 -10.77 9.51 6.14
C SER A 38 -12.09 8.95 6.68
N THR A 39 -12.57 7.85 6.09
CA THR A 39 -13.84 7.19 6.47
C THR A 39 -13.62 5.74 6.92
N THR A 40 -12.48 5.45 7.55
CA THR A 40 -12.11 4.08 7.97
C THR A 40 -12.87 3.59 9.19
N ASP A 41 -13.08 2.28 9.22
CA ASP A 41 -13.64 1.52 10.31
C ASP A 41 -12.92 0.17 10.49
N VAL A 42 -13.44 -0.66 11.39
CA VAL A 42 -12.87 -1.98 11.71
C VAL A 42 -12.83 -2.96 10.52
N ASN A 43 -13.60 -2.72 9.46
CA ASN A 43 -13.67 -3.59 8.28
C ASN A 43 -12.92 -3.00 7.07
N SER A 44 -12.31 -1.83 7.24
CA SER A 44 -11.62 -1.13 6.16
C SER A 44 -10.29 -1.80 5.81
N ASP A 45 -10.02 -1.88 4.51
CA ASP A 45 -8.77 -2.29 3.91
C ASP A 45 -7.94 -1.09 3.42
N ILE A 46 -6.77 -1.37 2.86
CA ILE A 46 -5.88 -0.38 2.24
C ILE A 46 -5.88 -0.62 0.74
N ASP A 47 -6.31 0.38 -0.02
CA ASP A 47 -6.26 0.38 -1.47
C ASP A 47 -5.07 1.21 -1.99
N LEU A 48 -4.12 0.53 -2.65
CA LEU A 48 -3.01 1.18 -3.35
C LEU A 48 -3.10 0.91 -4.85
N ILE A 49 -2.87 1.95 -5.65
CA ILE A 49 -2.68 1.84 -7.11
C ILE A 49 -1.23 2.18 -7.41
N LEU A 50 -0.53 1.28 -8.11
CA LEU A 50 0.88 1.44 -8.44
C LEU A 50 1.02 1.66 -9.95
N SER A 51 1.66 2.76 -10.32
CA SER A 51 2.05 3.05 -11.70
C SER A 51 3.49 2.62 -11.92
N TYR A 52 3.72 1.89 -13.00
CA TYR A 52 5.04 1.45 -13.42
C TYR A 52 5.34 1.96 -14.83
N ALA A 53 6.57 2.40 -15.06
CA ALA A 53 7.08 2.67 -16.40
C ALA A 53 7.10 1.38 -17.24
N GLU A 54 7.47 0.27 -16.61
CA GLU A 54 7.38 -1.09 -17.15
C GLU A 54 6.91 -2.04 -16.05
N LEU A 55 5.92 -2.90 -16.36
CA LEU A 55 5.36 -3.83 -15.39
C LEU A 55 6.43 -4.82 -14.91
N PRO A 56 6.48 -5.13 -13.61
CA PRO A 56 7.37 -6.17 -13.09
C PRO A 56 7.06 -7.51 -13.75
N THR A 57 8.09 -8.32 -13.92
CA THR A 57 7.91 -9.73 -14.26
C THR A 57 7.12 -10.45 -13.15
N PRO A 58 6.50 -11.61 -13.43
CA PRO A 58 5.78 -12.36 -12.40
C PRO A 58 6.64 -12.73 -11.18
N GLU A 59 7.94 -12.97 -11.37
CA GLU A 59 8.88 -13.28 -10.29
C GLU A 59 9.16 -12.05 -9.42
N GLU A 60 9.47 -10.90 -10.03
CA GLU A 60 9.66 -9.63 -9.32
C GLU A 60 8.40 -9.23 -8.55
N MET A 61 7.23 -9.38 -9.18
CA MET A 61 5.94 -9.11 -8.54
C MET A 61 5.73 -10.01 -7.31
N ALA A 62 6.08 -11.30 -7.39
CA ALA A 62 5.99 -12.20 -6.25
C ALA A 62 6.93 -11.79 -5.11
N THR A 63 8.16 -11.33 -5.43
CA THR A 63 9.10 -10.80 -4.44
C THR A 63 8.55 -9.55 -3.75
N LEU A 64 8.02 -8.59 -4.51
CA LEU A 64 7.43 -7.36 -3.96
C LEU A 64 6.24 -7.67 -3.04
N GLN A 65 5.36 -8.59 -3.45
CA GLN A 65 4.22 -9.02 -2.63
C GLN A 65 4.67 -9.75 -1.35
N ALA A 66 5.74 -10.52 -1.40
CA ALA A 66 6.29 -11.17 -0.22
C ALA A 66 6.88 -10.16 0.77
N ALA A 67 7.58 -9.14 0.27
CA ALA A 67 8.09 -8.04 1.09
C ALA A 67 6.94 -7.26 1.75
N ALA A 68 5.95 -6.84 0.97
CA ALA A 68 4.80 -6.08 1.46
C ALA A 68 3.96 -6.82 2.53
N ARG A 69 3.89 -8.16 2.45
CA ARG A 69 3.20 -8.99 3.46
C ARG A 69 3.94 -9.12 4.79
N ALA A 70 5.22 -8.72 4.84
CA ALA A 70 6.06 -8.82 6.03
C ALA A 70 6.10 -7.51 6.87
N SER A 71 5.43 -6.45 6.41
CA SER A 71 5.43 -5.09 6.99
C SER A 71 4.32 -4.84 8.01
#